data_AF-A0A8S8Y0G0-F1
#
_entry.id   AF-A0A8S8Y0G0-F1
#
_cell.length_a   1.000
_cell.length_b   1.000
_cell.length_c   1.000
_cell.angle_alpha   90.00
_cell.angle_beta   90.00
_cell.angle_gamma   90.00
#
_symmetry.space_group_name_H-M   'P 1'
#
loop_
_entity.id
_entity.type
_entity.pdbx_description
1 polymer ?
#
loop_
_entity_poly.entity_id
_entity_poly.type
_entity_poly.pdbx_seq_one_letter_code
_entity_poly.pdbx_strand_id
1 'polypeptide(L)'
;MGEFTADKSHPRYESLLKRHRLELAAGKGMLADSAMIAHGRGEAFDYLLGEKTSDNAYVATKNALAHLKAAKRPIITVNGNTAALAGKELLQIAQYLNCPVEINIFLPDRKESFRNVGTPRED
;
A
#
# COMPACT_ATOMS: atom_id res chain seq x y z
N MET A 1 14.98 13.73 -9.84
CA MET A 1 13.59 13.29 -9.65
C MET A 1 12.80 14.51 -9.22
N GLY A 2 11.84 14.93 -10.03
CA GLY A 2 11.16 16.22 -9.92
C GLY A 2 10.25 16.30 -8.70
N GLU A 3 10.17 17.51 -8.15
CA GLU A 3 9.21 17.93 -7.13
C GLU A 3 7.78 17.57 -7.58
N PHE A 4 6.93 17.11 -6.64
CA PHE A 4 5.54 16.81 -6.95
C PHE A 4 4.81 18.12 -7.28
N THR A 5 4.46 18.31 -8.56
CA THR A 5 4.03 19.62 -9.10
C THR A 5 2.53 19.89 -8.99
N ALA A 6 1.72 18.94 -8.50
CA ALA A 6 0.28 19.15 -8.40
C ALA A 6 -0.06 20.07 -7.21
N ASP A 7 -0.85 21.12 -7.47
CA ASP A 7 -1.38 22.00 -6.42
C ASP A 7 -2.32 21.24 -5.48
N LYS A 8 -2.24 21.49 -4.16
CA LYS A 8 -3.10 20.86 -3.14
C LYS A 8 -4.58 21.16 -3.33
N SER A 9 -4.93 22.27 -3.96
CA SER A 9 -6.30 22.64 -4.31
C SER A 9 -6.84 21.89 -5.53
N HIS A 10 -5.99 21.18 -6.28
CA HIS A 10 -6.39 20.46 -7.47
C HIS A 10 -7.38 19.33 -7.12
N PRO A 11 -8.51 19.18 -7.84
CA PRO A 11 -9.55 18.18 -7.51
C PRO A 11 -9.05 16.72 -7.59
N ARG A 12 -7.91 16.48 -8.27
CA ARG A 12 -7.26 15.16 -8.40
C ARG A 12 -6.00 15.01 -7.57
N TYR A 13 -5.69 15.94 -6.66
CA TYR A 13 -4.42 15.97 -5.93
C TYR A 13 -4.07 14.61 -5.31
N GLU A 14 -5.02 13.98 -4.61
CA GLU A 14 -4.82 12.69 -3.95
C GLU A 14 -4.51 11.55 -4.94
N SER A 15 -5.21 11.47 -6.07
CA SER A 15 -4.96 10.48 -7.12
C SER A 15 -3.56 10.69 -7.73
N LEU A 16 -3.19 11.93 -8.04
CA LEU A 16 -1.87 12.27 -8.57
C LEU A 16 -0.74 11.97 -7.57
N LEU A 17 -0.97 12.24 -6.28
CA LEU A 17 0.02 11.99 -5.23
C LEU A 17 0.29 10.49 -5.07
N LYS A 18 -0.76 9.65 -5.14
CA LYS A 18 -0.61 8.18 -5.10
C LYS A 18 0.17 7.66 -6.30
N ARG A 19 -0.10 8.16 -7.52
CA ARG A 19 0.68 7.81 -8.72
C ARG A 19 2.15 8.18 -8.55
N HIS A 20 2.43 9.39 -8.09
CA HIS A 20 3.79 9.85 -7.88
C HIS A 20 4.54 9.01 -6.83
N ARG A 21 3.89 8.61 -5.73
CA ARG A 21 4.49 7.69 -4.74
C ARG A 21 4.88 6.35 -5.36
N LEU A 22 4.05 5.81 -6.25
CA LEU A 22 4.37 4.58 -6.97
C LEU A 22 5.50 4.78 -7.98
N GLU A 23 5.55 5.90 -8.70
CA GLU A 23 6.68 6.23 -9.59
C GLU A 23 8.00 6.30 -8.82
N LEU A 24 8.01 6.95 -7.65
CA LEU A 24 9.19 7.00 -6.77
C LEU A 24 9.58 5.60 -6.26
N ALA A 25 8.61 4.76 -5.89
CA ALA A 25 8.87 3.39 -5.45
C ALA A 25 9.39 2.50 -6.60
N ALA A 26 8.85 2.65 -7.81
CA ALA A 26 9.32 1.98 -9.02
C ALA A 26 10.76 2.40 -9.35
N GLY A 27 11.06 3.70 -9.29
CA GLY A 27 12.42 4.22 -9.50
C GLY A 27 13.44 3.75 -8.46
N LYS A 28 12.98 3.32 -7.28
CA LYS A 28 13.82 2.66 -6.24
C LYS A 28 13.93 1.15 -6.42
N GLY A 29 13.39 0.59 -7.49
CA GLY A 29 13.40 -0.85 -7.78
C GLY A 29 12.42 -1.66 -6.93
N MET A 30 11.58 -1.04 -6.11
CA MET A 30 10.70 -1.74 -5.17
C MET A 30 9.48 -2.38 -5.84
N LEU A 31 9.10 -1.92 -7.03
CA LEU A 31 7.87 -2.37 -7.69
C LEU A 31 8.18 -3.21 -8.93
N ALA A 32 7.37 -4.24 -9.18
CA ALA A 32 7.34 -4.93 -10.47
C ALA A 32 6.89 -3.97 -11.58
N ASP A 33 7.28 -4.21 -12.83
CA ASP A 33 6.88 -3.35 -13.96
C ASP A 33 5.35 -3.32 -14.15
N SER A 34 4.67 -4.39 -13.76
CA SER A 34 3.21 -4.50 -13.78
C SER A 34 2.50 -3.72 -12.65
N ALA A 35 3.22 -3.16 -11.68
CA ALA A 35 2.66 -2.48 -10.52
C ALA A 35 1.85 -1.25 -10.88
N MET A 36 2.37 -0.42 -11.80
CA MET A 36 1.69 0.79 -12.28
C MET A 36 0.43 0.43 -13.07
N ILE A 37 0.49 -0.64 -13.87
CA ILE A 37 -0.67 -1.16 -14.62
C ILE A 37 -1.74 -1.64 -13.63
N ALA A 38 -1.34 -2.36 -12.57
CA ALA A 38 -2.25 -2.80 -11.53
C ALA A 38 -2.89 -1.62 -10.77
N HIS A 39 -2.12 -0.58 -10.50
CA HIS A 39 -2.66 0.64 -9.89
C HIS A 39 -3.67 1.34 -10.80
N GLY A 40 -3.37 1.51 -12.09
CA GLY A 40 -4.29 2.13 -13.05
C GLY A 40 -5.62 1.38 -13.16
N ARG A 41 -5.61 0.03 -13.08
CA ARG A 41 -6.86 -0.76 -12.99
C ARG A 41 -7.64 -0.43 -11.71
N GLY A 42 -6.96 -0.29 -10.58
CA GLY A 42 -7.57 0.09 -9.31
C GLY A 42 -8.21 1.48 -9.38
N GLU A 43 -7.50 2.47 -9.92
CA GLU A 43 -8.04 3.82 -10.11
C GLU A 43 -9.28 3.81 -11.00
N ALA A 44 -9.30 3.03 -12.09
CA ALA A 44 -10.48 2.93 -12.96
C ALA A 44 -11.74 2.47 -12.18
N PHE A 45 -11.60 1.50 -11.27
CA PHE A 45 -12.69 1.11 -10.38
C PHE A 45 -13.01 2.19 -9.33
N ASP A 46 -12.00 2.85 -8.78
CA ASP A 46 -12.18 3.92 -7.79
C ASP A 46 -13.04 5.07 -8.36
N TYR A 47 -12.78 5.46 -9.63
CA TYR A 47 -13.63 6.41 -10.37
C TYR A 47 -15.08 5.96 -10.46
N LEU A 48 -15.33 4.69 -10.80
CA LEU A 48 -16.69 4.13 -10.89
C LEU A 48 -17.40 4.06 -9.53
N LEU A 49 -16.63 3.88 -8.45
CA LEU A 49 -17.14 3.80 -7.07
C LEU A 49 -17.26 5.18 -6.40
N GLY A 50 -16.86 6.25 -7.08
CA GLY A 50 -16.95 7.63 -6.59
C GLY A 50 -15.85 8.00 -5.58
N GLU A 51 -14.71 7.32 -5.63
CA GLU A 51 -13.47 7.66 -4.90
C GLU A 51 -13.65 7.84 -3.39
N LYS A 52 -14.50 7.00 -2.81
CA LYS A 52 -14.84 7.02 -1.39
C LYS A 52 -15.05 5.61 -0.88
N THR A 53 -14.87 5.44 0.43
CA THR A 53 -15.27 4.21 1.11
C THR A 53 -16.79 4.07 1.04
N SER A 54 -17.27 3.04 0.36
CA SER A 54 -18.71 2.71 0.34
C SER A 54 -19.15 2.05 1.65
N ASP A 55 -20.45 2.05 1.94
CA ASP A 55 -21.00 1.43 3.16
C ASP A 55 -20.67 -0.07 3.23
N ASN A 56 -20.77 -0.76 2.10
CA ASN A 56 -20.40 -2.17 1.99
C ASN A 56 -18.90 -2.39 2.27
N ALA A 57 -18.03 -1.52 1.75
CA ALA A 57 -16.60 -1.60 2.02
C ALA A 57 -16.31 -1.38 3.51
N TYR A 58 -16.97 -0.39 4.14
CA TYR A 58 -16.81 -0.11 5.56
C TYR A 58 -17.26 -1.28 6.46
N VAL A 59 -18.40 -1.90 6.15
CA VAL A 59 -18.88 -3.10 6.84
C VAL A 59 -17.93 -4.28 6.64
N ALA A 60 -17.43 -4.50 5.41
CA ALA A 60 -16.45 -5.54 5.13
C ALA A 60 -15.15 -5.32 5.92
N THR A 61 -14.65 -4.09 6.01
CA THR A 61 -13.46 -3.74 6.81
C THR A 61 -13.66 -4.07 8.29
N LYS A 62 -14.83 -3.77 8.88
CA LYS A 62 -15.13 -4.13 10.28
C LYS A 62 -15.12 -5.64 10.50
N ASN A 63 -15.71 -6.40 9.59
CA ASN A 63 -15.71 -7.86 9.66
C ASN A 63 -14.29 -8.42 9.52
N ALA A 64 -13.49 -7.91 8.57
CA ALA A 64 -12.09 -8.30 8.42
C ALA A 64 -11.28 -8.09 9.71
N LEU A 65 -11.46 -6.94 10.38
CA LEU A 65 -10.82 -6.67 11.67
C LEU A 65 -11.28 -7.64 12.76
N ALA A 66 -12.57 -7.97 12.83
CA ALA A 66 -13.09 -8.94 13.80
C ALA A 66 -12.48 -10.33 13.56
N HIS A 67 -12.37 -10.77 12.30
CA HIS A 67 -11.71 -12.02 11.94
C HIS A 67 -10.22 -12.02 12.30
N LEU A 68 -9.50 -10.93 12.04
CA LEU A 68 -8.08 -10.80 12.42
C LEU A 68 -7.89 -10.89 13.93
N LYS A 69 -8.75 -10.23 14.72
CA LYS A 69 -8.71 -10.29 16.19
C LYS A 69 -9.02 -11.68 16.76
N ALA A 70 -9.92 -12.42 16.11
CA ALA A 70 -10.33 -13.76 16.54
C ALA A 70 -9.38 -14.87 16.06
N ALA A 71 -8.49 -14.58 15.12
CA ALA A 71 -7.58 -15.57 14.55
C ALA A 71 -6.53 -16.03 15.56
N LYS A 72 -6.19 -17.33 15.54
CA LYS A 72 -5.11 -17.88 16.39
C LYS A 72 -3.71 -17.46 15.94
N ARG A 73 -3.52 -17.28 14.62
CA ARG A 73 -2.24 -16.95 13.98
C ARG A 73 -2.47 -15.98 12.80
N PRO A 74 -2.97 -14.76 13.06
CA PRO A 74 -3.12 -13.76 12.00
C PRO A 74 -1.76 -13.38 11.43
N ILE A 75 -1.70 -13.07 10.14
CA ILE A 75 -0.53 -12.52 9.45
C ILE A 75 -1.03 -11.41 8.52
N ILE A 76 -0.37 -10.25 8.53
CA ILE A 76 -0.61 -9.20 7.54
C ILE A 76 0.42 -9.37 6.42
N THR A 77 -0.04 -9.59 5.19
CA THR A 77 0.84 -9.70 4.03
C THR A 77 1.00 -8.37 3.31
N VAL A 78 2.23 -8.08 2.86
CA VAL A 78 2.59 -6.83 2.18
C VAL A 78 3.29 -7.15 0.87
N ASN A 79 2.81 -6.57 -0.23
CA ASN A 79 3.48 -6.52 -1.53
C ASN A 79 4.03 -5.10 -1.82
N GLY A 80 4.67 -4.93 -2.98
CA GLY A 80 5.25 -3.64 -3.38
C GLY A 80 4.28 -2.46 -3.41
N ASN A 81 3.11 -2.63 -4.02
CA ASN A 81 2.11 -1.56 -4.12
C ASN A 81 1.61 -1.17 -2.72
N THR A 82 1.31 -2.16 -1.86
CA THR A 82 0.85 -1.90 -0.49
C THR A 82 1.94 -1.24 0.35
N ALA A 83 3.20 -1.62 0.19
CA ALA A 83 4.32 -0.99 0.90
C ALA A 83 4.48 0.48 0.50
N ALA A 84 4.38 0.79 -0.79
CA ALA A 84 4.53 2.15 -1.31
C ALA A 84 3.38 3.09 -0.93
N LEU A 85 2.16 2.56 -0.77
CA LEU A 85 0.96 3.38 -0.54
C LEU A 85 0.46 3.39 0.90
N ALA A 86 0.61 2.28 1.63
CA ALA A 86 -0.01 2.07 2.94
C ALA A 86 0.89 1.29 3.92
N GLY A 87 2.21 1.23 3.66
CA GLY A 87 3.13 0.41 4.45
C GLY A 87 3.14 0.78 5.94
N LYS A 88 3.13 2.08 6.25
CA LYS A 88 3.13 2.57 7.63
C LYS A 88 1.87 2.17 8.38
N GLU A 89 0.71 2.34 7.75
CA GLU A 89 -0.60 2.02 8.31
C GLU A 89 -0.74 0.50 8.55
N LEU A 90 -0.24 -0.32 7.61
CA LEU A 90 -0.24 -1.78 7.77
C LEU A 90 0.67 -2.23 8.92
N LEU A 91 1.83 -1.60 9.12
CA LEU A 91 2.69 -1.87 10.28
C LEU A 91 2.01 -1.48 11.60
N GLN A 92 1.30 -0.35 11.64
CA GLN A 92 0.54 0.07 12.82
C GLN A 92 -0.59 -0.92 13.15
N ILE A 93 -1.31 -1.40 12.13
CA ILE A 93 -2.34 -2.42 12.29
C ILE A 93 -1.74 -3.73 12.82
N ALA A 94 -0.62 -4.18 12.24
CA ALA A 94 0.07 -5.39 12.68
C ALA A 94 0.57 -5.28 14.13
N GLN A 95 1.12 -4.12 14.52
CA GLN A 95 1.51 -3.84 15.90
C GLN A 95 0.31 -3.88 16.85
N TYR A 96 -0.81 -3.26 16.47
CA TYR A 96 -2.03 -3.27 17.29
C TYR A 96 -2.63 -4.67 17.46
N LEU A 97 -2.54 -5.50 16.42
CA LEU A 97 -3.00 -6.89 16.44
C LEU A 97 -1.96 -7.86 17.04
N ASN A 98 -0.77 -7.37 17.37
CA ASN A 98 0.38 -8.17 17.78
C ASN A 98 0.62 -9.38 16.85
N CYS A 99 0.59 -9.12 15.54
CA CYS A 99 0.73 -10.15 14.52
C CYS A 99 1.93 -9.90 13.60
N PRO A 100 2.58 -10.96 13.07
CA PRO A 100 3.68 -10.81 12.14
C PRO A 100 3.23 -10.18 10.81
N VAL A 101 4.20 -9.57 10.13
CA VAL A 101 4.07 -9.06 8.77
C VAL A 101 4.91 -9.92 7.84
N GLU A 102 4.33 -10.35 6.72
CA GLU A 102 5.01 -11.16 5.72
C GLU A 102 5.11 -10.41 4.38
N ILE A 103 6.33 -10.33 3.85
CA ILE A 103 6.58 -9.74 2.54
C ILE A 103 6.29 -10.80 1.48
N ASN A 104 5.22 -10.60 0.71
CA ASN A 104 4.84 -11.48 -0.39
C ASN A 104 4.95 -10.72 -1.71
N ILE A 105 6.06 -10.96 -2.40
CA ILE A 105 6.31 -10.38 -3.72
C ILE A 105 6.36 -11.47 -4.79
N PHE A 106 5.70 -11.17 -5.91
CA PHE A 106 5.50 -12.09 -7.02
C PHE A 106 6.78 -12.37 -7.83
N LEU A 107 7.75 -11.45 -7.79
CA LEU A 107 9.01 -11.55 -8.55
C LEU A 107 10.21 -11.73 -7.60
N PRO A 108 10.99 -12.83 -7.71
CA PRO A 108 12.07 -13.19 -6.78
C PRO A 108 13.25 -12.21 -6.74
N ASP A 109 13.59 -11.59 -7.88
CA ASP A 109 14.70 -10.65 -8.08
C ASP A 109 14.54 -9.33 -7.31
N ARG A 110 13.32 -9.03 -6.85
CA ARG A 110 12.99 -7.78 -6.14
C ARG A 110 12.98 -7.93 -4.61
N LYS A 111 13.30 -9.12 -4.07
CA LYS A 111 13.23 -9.42 -2.61
C LYS A 111 14.23 -8.60 -1.78
N GLU A 112 15.39 -8.27 -2.34
CA GLU A 112 16.43 -7.53 -1.63
C GLU A 112 16.07 -6.06 -1.40
N SER A 113 15.33 -5.43 -2.33
CA SER A 113 14.95 -4.01 -2.23
C SER A 113 14.02 -3.71 -1.04
N PHE A 114 13.31 -4.72 -0.52
CA PHE A 114 12.41 -4.58 0.63
C PHE A 114 13.08 -4.76 2.00
N ARG A 115 14.24 -5.43 2.07
CA ARG A 115 14.95 -5.61 3.36
C ARG A 115 15.41 -4.29 3.96
N ASN A 116 15.69 -3.29 3.12
CA ASN A 116 16.21 -1.99 3.55
C ASN A 116 15.13 -0.98 3.98
N VAL A 117 13.85 -1.37 4.00
CA VAL A 117 12.72 -0.48 4.35
C VAL A 117 12.36 -0.59 5.85
N GLY A 118 12.88 -1.60 6.55
CA GLY A 118 12.51 -1.93 7.93
C GLY A 118 13.62 -1.88 8.98
N THR A 119 14.86 -1.52 8.62
CA THR A 119 15.91 -1.27 9.62
C THR A 119 15.88 0.20 10.02
N PRO A 120 15.74 0.56 11.31
CA PRO A 120 16.15 1.88 11.76
C PRO A 120 17.58 2.08 11.28
N ARG A 121 17.86 3.17 10.56
CA ARG A 121 19.24 3.58 10.41
C ARG A 121 19.66 4.10 11.78
N GLU A 122 20.64 3.44 12.37
CA GLU A 122 21.40 4.02 13.47
C GLU A 122 22.28 5.12 12.87
N ASP A 123 21.77 6.35 12.92
CA ASP A 123 22.56 7.58 12.93
C ASP A 123 22.17 8.41 14.16
#